data_AF-A0A6B0SH72-F1
#
_entry.id   AF-A0A6B0SH72-F1
#
_cell.length_a   1.000
_cell.length_b   1.000
_cell.length_c   1.000
_cell.angle_alpha   90.00
_cell.angle_beta   90.00
_cell.angle_gamma   90.00
#
_symmetry.space_group_name_H-M   'P 1'
#
loop_
_entity.id
_entity.type
_entity.pdbx_description
1 polymer ?
#
loop_
_entity_poly.entity_id
_entity_poly.type
_entity_poly.pdbx_seq_one_letter_code
_entity_poly.pdbx_strand_id
1 'polypeptide(L)'
;MREIDDRFDAQFDRELPPEVANGFQTVLGLSEAPETLGEWADETRSVLDDHDFEFGAEHLCLTDESRHEARVAGETRYFRCVLDALLLPLLVAERPVHVRSRGPVTDAVVTMAVTDEDVTTDPETAVVSFGLDAGVDREAPPGQVTRAFGYAAFCPYVNAFPTREAYEEWDERTATAATTALTPTEAIAAAAAITNPDR
;
A
#
# COMPACT_ATOMS: atom_id res chain seq x y z
N MET A 1 23.05 -4.45 1.89
CA MET A 1 21.67 -4.95 1.77
C MET A 1 21.08 -4.28 0.53
N ARG A 2 21.45 -4.77 -0.66
CA ARG A 2 21.34 -4.05 -1.95
C ARG A 2 20.46 -4.80 -2.97
N GLU A 3 19.68 -5.78 -2.51
CA GLU A 3 19.13 -6.81 -3.40
C GLU A 3 17.61 -6.73 -3.61
N ILE A 4 16.91 -5.81 -2.92
CA ILE A 4 15.46 -5.62 -3.10
C ILE A 4 15.17 -4.56 -4.18
N ASP A 5 16.07 -3.60 -4.40
CA ASP A 5 15.81 -2.39 -5.22
C ASP A 5 15.67 -2.65 -6.73
N ASP A 6 16.65 -3.30 -7.38
CA ASP A 6 16.66 -3.43 -8.85
C ASP A 6 15.45 -4.22 -9.42
N ARG A 7 14.80 -5.03 -8.58
CA ARG A 7 13.75 -5.98 -9.01
C ARG A 7 12.40 -5.32 -9.21
N PHE A 8 12.18 -4.22 -8.51
CA PHE A 8 10.95 -3.45 -8.57
C PHE A 8 11.13 -2.13 -9.32
N ASP A 9 12.33 -1.84 -9.82
CA ASP A 9 12.66 -0.59 -10.49
C ASP A 9 11.68 -0.22 -11.60
N ALA A 10 11.35 -1.19 -12.45
CA ALA A 10 10.42 -0.99 -13.56
C ALA A 10 9.00 -0.59 -13.10
N GLN A 11 8.64 -0.83 -11.84
CA GLN A 11 7.32 -0.47 -11.30
C GLN A 11 7.27 1.00 -10.87
N PHE A 12 8.41 1.65 -10.62
CA PHE A 12 8.42 3.06 -10.19
C PHE A 12 8.01 4.02 -11.30
N ASP A 13 8.26 3.66 -12.56
CA ASP A 13 7.82 4.43 -13.74
C ASP A 13 6.31 4.32 -14.00
N ARG A 14 5.57 3.53 -13.20
CA ARG A 14 4.12 3.38 -13.35
C ARG A 14 3.42 4.71 -13.08
N GLU A 15 2.80 5.27 -14.13
CA GLU A 15 2.04 6.51 -14.04
C GLU A 15 0.82 6.40 -13.12
N LEU A 16 0.62 7.38 -12.26
CA LEU A 16 -0.59 7.49 -11.44
C LEU A 16 -1.70 8.18 -12.24
N PRO A 17 -2.95 7.67 -12.17
CA PRO A 17 -4.08 8.41 -12.71
C PRO A 17 -4.18 9.80 -12.07
N PRO A 18 -4.55 10.85 -12.81
CA PRO A 18 -4.55 12.23 -12.30
C PRO A 18 -5.36 12.41 -11.01
N GLU A 19 -6.50 11.74 -10.89
CA GLU A 19 -7.35 11.77 -9.69
C GLU A 19 -6.65 11.21 -8.46
N VAL A 20 -5.87 10.13 -8.62
CA VAL A 20 -5.08 9.51 -7.55
C VAL A 20 -3.91 10.43 -7.17
N ALA A 21 -3.19 10.93 -8.16
CA ALA A 21 -2.06 11.86 -7.98
C ALA A 21 -2.49 13.14 -7.24
N ASN A 22 -3.58 13.78 -7.67
CA ASN A 22 -4.14 14.97 -7.03
C ASN A 22 -4.62 14.70 -5.60
N GLY A 23 -5.18 13.51 -5.36
CA GLY A 23 -5.53 13.04 -4.02
C GLY A 23 -4.29 13.01 -3.11
N PHE A 24 -3.19 12.43 -3.58
CA PHE A 24 -1.94 12.37 -2.82
C PHE A 24 -1.35 13.75 -2.58
N GLN A 25 -1.35 14.62 -3.60
CA GLN A 25 -0.94 16.01 -3.45
C GLN A 25 -1.66 16.69 -2.29
N THR A 26 -2.98 16.50 -2.22
CA THR A 26 -3.83 17.12 -1.18
C THR A 26 -3.57 16.53 0.20
N VAL A 27 -3.55 15.21 0.33
CA VAL A 27 -3.38 14.50 1.61
C VAL A 27 -1.97 14.69 2.17
N LEU A 28 -0.94 14.64 1.33
CA LEU A 28 0.45 14.81 1.75
C LEU A 28 0.87 16.30 1.81
N GLY A 29 0.15 17.19 1.14
CA GLY A 29 0.37 18.64 1.20
C GLY A 29 1.55 19.06 0.32
N LEU A 30 1.66 18.39 -0.82
CA LEU A 30 2.74 18.55 -1.78
C LEU A 30 2.50 19.79 -2.64
N SER A 31 3.57 20.43 -3.10
CA SER A 31 3.46 21.54 -4.06
C SER A 31 2.98 21.06 -5.43
N GLU A 32 3.36 19.86 -5.83
CA GLU A 32 3.03 19.24 -7.12
C GLU A 32 2.51 17.82 -6.89
N ALA A 33 1.67 17.33 -7.80
CA ALA A 33 1.14 15.98 -7.72
C ALA A 33 2.19 14.98 -8.24
N PRO A 34 2.42 13.85 -7.55
CA PRO A 34 3.33 12.83 -8.04
C PRO A 34 2.73 12.15 -9.28
N GLU A 35 3.47 12.13 -10.38
CA GLU A 35 3.03 11.56 -11.65
C GLU A 35 3.22 10.05 -11.71
N THR A 36 4.10 9.49 -10.85
CA THR A 36 4.46 8.07 -10.85
C THR A 36 4.46 7.44 -9.45
N LEU A 37 4.46 6.11 -9.38
CA LEU A 37 4.63 5.40 -8.10
C LEU A 37 5.98 5.74 -7.43
N GLY A 38 7.04 5.95 -8.21
CA GLY A 38 8.35 6.37 -7.70
C GLY A 38 8.30 7.74 -7.04
N GLU A 39 7.79 8.74 -7.75
CA GLU A 39 7.65 10.11 -7.22
C GLU A 39 6.76 10.14 -5.97
N TRP A 40 5.66 9.39 -5.98
CA TRP A 40 4.80 9.27 -4.80
C TRP A 40 5.55 8.70 -3.59
N ALA A 41 6.39 7.68 -3.80
CA ALA A 41 7.15 7.09 -2.72
C ALA A 41 8.21 8.06 -2.17
N ASP A 42 8.90 8.80 -3.04
CA ASP A 42 9.90 9.80 -2.65
C ASP A 42 9.26 10.95 -1.85
N GLU A 43 8.11 11.47 -2.30
CA GLU A 43 7.36 12.51 -1.60
C GLU A 43 6.80 12.00 -0.26
N THR A 44 6.29 10.77 -0.23
CA THR A 44 5.79 10.16 1.01
C THR A 44 6.92 10.01 2.03
N ARG A 45 8.12 9.57 1.61
CA ARG A 45 9.29 9.53 2.50
C ARG A 45 9.64 10.91 3.02
N SER A 46 9.76 11.91 2.15
CA SER A 46 10.09 13.29 2.49
C SER A 46 9.12 13.88 3.52
N VAL A 47 7.82 13.62 3.39
CA VAL A 47 6.79 14.08 4.32
C VAL A 47 6.83 13.33 5.65
N LEU A 48 7.15 12.04 5.62
CA LEU A 48 7.24 11.19 6.81
C LEU A 48 8.63 11.20 7.46
N ASP A 49 9.57 11.97 6.91
CA ASP A 49 10.99 11.95 7.27
C ASP A 49 11.18 12.41 8.71
N ASP A 50 11.40 11.42 9.56
CA ASP A 50 11.93 11.54 10.89
C ASP A 50 13.29 10.84 10.85
N HIS A 51 14.35 11.61 10.55
CA HIS A 51 15.69 11.09 10.27
C HIS A 51 16.31 10.21 11.39
N ASP A 52 15.70 10.17 12.57
CA ASP A 52 16.11 9.33 13.71
C ASP A 52 15.22 8.07 13.89
N PHE A 53 14.34 7.77 12.93
CA PHE A 53 13.32 6.72 13.05
C PHE A 53 13.66 5.47 12.23
N GLU A 54 13.88 4.35 12.91
CA GLU A 54 13.99 3.03 12.28
C GLU A 54 12.57 2.47 12.01
N PHE A 55 12.18 2.38 10.74
CA PHE A 55 10.89 1.80 10.36
C PHE A 55 10.91 0.28 10.55
N GLY A 56 9.88 -0.25 11.19
CA GLY A 56 9.83 -1.62 11.69
C GLY A 56 8.41 -2.19 11.63
N ALA A 57 8.26 -3.50 11.83
CA ALA A 57 6.97 -4.18 11.71
C ALA A 57 5.91 -3.66 12.72
N GLU A 58 6.34 -3.12 13.85
CA GLU A 58 5.52 -2.48 14.88
C GLU A 58 4.92 -1.14 14.43
N HIS A 59 5.45 -0.56 13.35
CA HIS A 59 5.01 0.73 12.82
C HIS A 59 3.95 0.60 11.73
N LEU A 60 3.67 -0.62 11.28
CA LEU A 60 2.56 -0.95 10.40
C LEU A 60 1.21 -0.67 11.10
N CYS A 61 0.17 -0.41 10.31
CA CYS A 61 -1.20 -0.15 10.77
C CYS A 61 -1.87 -1.44 11.27
N LEU A 62 -1.41 -1.92 12.42
CA LEU A 62 -1.88 -3.12 13.10
C LEU A 62 -3.28 -2.92 13.71
N THR A 63 -4.03 -4.02 13.82
CA THR A 63 -5.33 -4.11 14.49
C THR A 63 -5.46 -5.48 15.15
N ASP A 64 -6.44 -5.63 16.05
CA ASP A 64 -6.71 -6.90 16.72
C ASP A 64 -7.33 -7.93 15.76
N GLU A 65 -8.20 -7.48 14.85
CA GLU A 65 -8.83 -8.29 13.80
C GLU A 65 -9.05 -7.47 12.53
N SER A 66 -9.01 -8.13 11.36
CA SER A 66 -9.21 -7.49 10.05
C SER A 66 -9.57 -8.47 8.92
N ARG A 67 -9.94 -7.93 7.76
CA ARG A 67 -9.97 -8.64 6.47
C ARG A 67 -8.58 -8.95 5.92
N HIS A 68 -7.55 -8.22 6.35
CA HIS A 68 -6.17 -8.39 5.90
C HIS A 68 -5.33 -8.99 7.02
N GLU A 69 -4.76 -10.16 6.76
CA GLU A 69 -3.92 -10.88 7.70
C GLU A 69 -2.63 -11.32 7.01
N ALA A 70 -1.52 -11.31 7.74
CA ALA A 70 -0.28 -11.92 7.31
C ALA A 70 0.16 -12.95 8.34
N ARG A 71 0.60 -14.12 7.86
CA ARG A 71 1.12 -15.20 8.68
C ARG A 71 2.62 -15.35 8.46
N VAL A 72 3.38 -15.27 9.54
CA VAL A 72 4.84 -15.41 9.56
C VAL A 72 5.25 -16.20 10.81
N ALA A 73 6.18 -17.14 10.67
CA ALA A 73 6.67 -17.98 11.78
C ALA A 73 5.57 -18.69 12.61
N GLY A 74 4.40 -18.94 12.01
CA GLY A 74 3.25 -19.55 12.69
C GLY A 74 2.33 -18.57 13.43
N GLU A 75 2.70 -17.29 13.52
CA GLU A 75 1.90 -16.21 14.09
C GLU A 75 1.09 -15.48 13.02
N THR A 76 -0.13 -15.06 13.38
CA THR A 76 -0.99 -14.25 12.51
C THR A 76 -1.01 -12.82 13.03
N ARG A 77 -0.81 -11.85 12.12
CA ARG A 77 -0.97 -10.41 12.39
C ARG A 77 -2.06 -9.85 11.49
N TYR A 78 -2.82 -8.89 12.00
CA TYR A 78 -3.91 -8.24 11.27
C TYR A 78 -3.58 -6.78 10.97
N PHE A 79 -3.96 -6.33 9.79
CA PHE A 79 -3.61 -5.01 9.27
C PHE A 79 -4.85 -4.29 8.76
N ARG A 80 -4.87 -2.96 8.85
CA ARG A 80 -6.00 -2.17 8.37
C ARG A 80 -6.14 -2.17 6.85
N CYS A 81 -5.03 -2.32 6.11
CA CYS A 81 -5.02 -2.45 4.65
C CYS A 81 -4.14 -3.62 4.21
N VAL A 82 -4.29 -4.04 2.95
CA VAL A 82 -3.48 -5.14 2.40
C VAL A 82 -2.03 -4.74 2.13
N LEU A 83 -1.75 -3.46 1.87
CA LEU A 83 -0.39 -2.99 1.58
C LEU A 83 0.56 -3.20 2.76
N ASP A 84 0.12 -2.96 3.99
CA ASP A 84 0.95 -3.20 5.18
C ASP A 84 1.20 -4.70 5.41
N ALA A 85 0.22 -5.55 5.08
CA ALA A 85 0.41 -7.01 5.11
C ALA A 85 1.47 -7.46 4.08
N LEU A 86 1.50 -6.79 2.92
CA LEU A 86 2.51 -6.99 1.87
C LEU A 86 3.88 -6.37 2.20
N LEU A 87 3.92 -5.41 3.12
CA LEU A 87 5.14 -4.76 3.59
C LEU A 87 5.86 -5.56 4.69
N LEU A 88 5.10 -6.30 5.52
CA LEU A 88 5.66 -7.19 6.54
C LEU A 88 6.80 -8.11 6.05
N PRO A 89 6.71 -8.78 4.89
CA PRO A 89 7.82 -9.56 4.33
C PRO A 89 9.07 -8.75 3.98
N LEU A 90 9.10 -7.42 4.09
CA LEU A 90 10.33 -6.65 3.93
C LEU A 90 10.98 -6.30 5.27
N LEU A 91 10.24 -6.48 6.37
CA LEU A 91 10.61 -6.03 7.72
C LEU A 91 10.94 -7.18 8.68
N VAL A 92 10.70 -8.42 8.29
CA VAL A 92 10.96 -9.62 9.10
C VAL A 92 12.00 -10.50 8.41
N ALA A 93 12.66 -11.41 9.13
CA ALA A 93 13.64 -12.32 8.54
C ALA A 93 12.99 -13.59 7.97
N GLU A 94 11.83 -13.98 8.49
CA GLU A 94 11.19 -15.24 8.19
C GLU A 94 10.40 -15.20 6.88
N ARG A 95 10.53 -16.26 6.08
CA ARG A 95 9.89 -16.43 4.77
C ARG A 95 9.37 -17.86 4.59
N PRO A 96 8.37 -18.08 3.72
CA PRO A 96 7.53 -17.06 3.07
C PRO A 96 6.59 -16.39 4.08
N VAL A 97 6.17 -15.15 3.78
CA VAL A 97 5.05 -14.52 4.47
C VAL A 97 3.79 -14.77 3.66
N HIS A 98 2.78 -15.37 4.29
CA HIS A 98 1.50 -15.64 3.65
C HIS A 98 0.49 -14.56 4.00
N VAL A 99 0.07 -13.78 3.02
CA VAL A 99 -0.96 -12.76 3.16
C VAL A 99 -2.29 -13.35 2.71
N ARG A 100 -3.33 -13.10 3.49
CA ARG A 100 -4.71 -13.39 3.11
C ARG A 100 -5.54 -12.12 3.28
N SER A 101 -6.29 -11.80 2.24
CA SER A 101 -7.14 -10.61 2.19
C SER A 101 -8.54 -11.00 1.76
N ARG A 102 -9.56 -10.43 2.40
CA ARG A 102 -10.96 -10.52 1.96
C ARG A 102 -11.39 -9.21 1.31
N GLY A 103 -12.01 -9.30 0.14
CA GLY A 103 -12.57 -8.16 -0.58
C GLY A 103 -13.65 -7.45 0.26
N PRO A 104 -13.77 -6.11 0.18
CA PRO A 104 -14.64 -5.32 1.06
C PRO A 104 -16.14 -5.51 0.82
N VAL A 105 -16.55 -6.10 -0.31
CA VAL A 105 -17.97 -6.23 -0.72
C VAL A 105 -18.45 -7.69 -0.71
N THR A 106 -17.68 -8.59 -1.32
CA THR A 106 -18.08 -9.98 -1.56
C THR A 106 -17.44 -10.99 -0.63
N ASP A 107 -16.55 -10.54 0.27
CA ASP A 107 -15.66 -11.38 1.08
C ASP A 107 -14.83 -12.39 0.27
N ALA A 108 -14.70 -12.18 -1.05
CA ALA A 108 -13.85 -12.99 -1.90
C ALA A 108 -12.42 -12.97 -1.37
N VAL A 109 -11.83 -14.17 -1.27
CA VAL A 109 -10.50 -14.34 -0.67
C VAL A 109 -9.46 -14.22 -1.76
N VAL A 110 -8.46 -13.38 -1.51
CA VAL A 110 -7.18 -13.37 -2.22
C VAL A 110 -6.12 -13.85 -1.24
N THR A 111 -5.32 -14.81 -1.66
CA THR A 111 -4.11 -15.20 -0.93
C THR A 111 -2.88 -14.82 -1.72
N MET A 112 -1.81 -14.42 -1.03
CA MET A 112 -0.54 -14.05 -1.63
C MET A 112 0.57 -14.69 -0.81
N ALA A 113 1.57 -15.25 -1.48
CA ALA A 113 2.80 -15.69 -0.85
C ALA A 113 3.92 -14.78 -1.32
N VAL A 114 4.47 -14.02 -0.38
CA VAL A 114 5.60 -13.12 -0.63
C VAL A 114 6.87 -13.83 -0.19
N THR A 115 7.77 -13.99 -1.14
CA THR A 115 9.12 -14.53 -0.94
C THR A 115 10.14 -13.42 -1.16
N ASP A 116 11.42 -13.74 -1.00
CA ASP A 116 12.45 -12.78 -1.35
C ASP A 116 12.50 -12.53 -2.85
N GLU A 117 12.08 -13.47 -3.70
CA GLU A 117 12.25 -13.40 -5.17
C GLU A 117 10.98 -13.00 -5.93
N ASP A 118 9.81 -13.40 -5.43
CA ASP A 118 8.55 -13.33 -6.17
C ASP A 118 7.32 -13.21 -5.25
N VAL A 119 6.21 -12.80 -5.88
CA VAL A 119 4.89 -12.62 -5.30
C VAL A 119 3.92 -13.47 -6.10
N THR A 120 3.46 -14.55 -5.49
CA THR A 120 2.44 -15.42 -6.12
C THR A 120 1.09 -15.16 -5.49
N THR A 121 0.03 -15.19 -6.31
CA THR A 121 -1.33 -14.95 -5.83
C THR A 121 -2.30 -16.03 -6.27
N ASP A 122 -3.30 -16.28 -5.42
CA ASP A 122 -4.47 -17.07 -5.75
C ASP A 122 -5.72 -16.22 -5.45
N PRO A 123 -6.52 -15.87 -6.49
CA PRO A 123 -6.28 -16.17 -7.90
C PRO A 123 -5.09 -15.40 -8.50
N GLU A 124 -4.51 -15.91 -9.60
CA GLU A 124 -3.41 -15.27 -10.34
C GLU A 124 -3.81 -13.92 -10.96
N THR A 125 -5.12 -13.70 -11.15
CA THR A 125 -5.71 -12.46 -11.68
C THR A 125 -5.90 -11.37 -10.63
N ALA A 126 -5.47 -11.62 -9.39
CA ALA A 126 -5.71 -10.71 -8.29
C ALA A 126 -5.04 -9.34 -8.51
N VAL A 127 -5.70 -8.30 -8.01
CA VAL A 127 -5.21 -6.93 -8.01
C VAL A 127 -5.33 -6.31 -6.62
N VAL A 128 -4.58 -5.25 -6.38
CA VAL A 128 -4.63 -4.44 -5.16
C VAL A 128 -5.10 -3.04 -5.54
N SER A 129 -6.15 -2.54 -4.90
CA SER A 129 -6.52 -1.13 -5.04
C SER A 129 -5.49 -0.26 -4.31
N PHE A 130 -5.12 0.84 -4.95
CA PHE A 130 -4.18 1.81 -4.45
C PHE A 130 -4.77 3.21 -4.62
N GLY A 131 -4.90 3.95 -3.53
CA GLY A 131 -5.57 5.23 -3.55
C GLY A 131 -6.08 5.63 -2.18
N LEU A 132 -6.91 6.66 -2.15
CA LEU A 132 -7.32 7.33 -0.91
C LEU A 132 -8.68 8.01 -1.05
N ASP A 133 -9.20 8.49 0.07
CA ASP A 133 -10.40 9.33 0.10
C ASP A 133 -10.15 10.67 -0.61
N ALA A 134 -10.77 10.85 -1.78
CA ALA A 134 -10.71 12.07 -2.58
C ALA A 134 -11.55 13.21 -1.99
N GLY A 135 -12.39 12.93 -0.98
CA GLY A 135 -13.19 13.90 -0.25
C GLY A 135 -12.46 14.53 0.94
N VAL A 136 -11.18 14.22 1.15
CA VAL A 136 -10.38 14.82 2.23
C VAL A 136 -10.08 16.28 1.90
N ASP A 137 -10.99 17.17 2.30
CA ASP A 137 -10.70 18.59 2.45
C ASP A 137 -9.65 18.74 3.54
N ARG A 138 -8.42 19.11 3.14
CA ARG A 138 -7.30 19.22 4.07
C ARG A 138 -7.54 20.35 5.07
N GLU A 139 -8.07 20.03 6.24
CA GLU A 139 -8.05 20.92 7.41
C GLU A 139 -6.73 20.84 8.19
N ALA A 140 -5.84 19.88 7.86
CA ALA A 140 -4.54 19.74 8.52
C ALA A 140 -3.55 20.82 8.05
N PRO A 141 -2.99 21.66 8.96
CA PRO A 141 -1.98 22.64 8.60
C PRO A 141 -0.79 22.00 7.87
N PRO A 142 -0.12 22.73 6.96
CA PRO A 142 1.16 22.30 6.39
C PRO A 142 2.14 21.87 7.48
N GLY A 143 2.82 20.73 7.30
CA GLY A 143 3.77 20.18 8.28
C GLY A 143 3.16 19.37 9.44
N GLN A 144 1.86 19.04 9.40
CA GLN A 144 1.21 18.15 10.39
C GLN A 144 0.66 16.84 9.80
N VAL A 145 1.14 16.43 8.63
CA VAL A 145 0.81 15.10 8.10
C VAL A 145 1.44 14.07 9.03
N THR A 146 0.61 13.37 9.79
CA THR A 146 1.05 12.27 10.65
C THR A 146 0.82 10.95 9.94
N ARG A 147 1.58 9.91 10.29
CA ARG A 147 1.31 8.53 9.83
C ARG A 147 -0.13 8.11 10.12
N ALA A 148 -0.66 8.49 11.28
CA ALA A 148 -2.05 8.18 11.65
C ALA A 148 -3.07 8.82 10.71
N PHE A 149 -2.83 10.07 10.27
CA PHE A 149 -3.65 10.73 9.26
C PHE A 149 -3.54 10.05 7.90
N GLY A 150 -2.32 9.74 7.46
CA GLY A 150 -2.10 9.00 6.21
C GLY A 150 -2.82 7.65 6.20
N TYR A 151 -2.69 6.87 7.28
CA TYR A 151 -3.40 5.59 7.41
C TYR A 151 -4.93 5.74 7.43
N ALA A 152 -5.47 6.83 8.02
CA ALA A 152 -6.90 7.08 8.00
C ALA A 152 -7.42 7.38 6.58
N ALA A 153 -6.66 8.14 5.78
CA ALA A 153 -7.02 8.51 4.42
C ALA A 153 -6.81 7.38 3.40
N PHE A 154 -5.78 6.54 3.60
CA PHE A 154 -5.34 5.53 2.64
C PHE A 154 -5.87 4.13 2.92
N CYS A 155 -5.73 3.62 4.15
CA CYS A 155 -6.00 2.21 4.45
C CYS A 155 -7.41 1.71 4.11
N PRO A 156 -8.50 2.50 4.28
CA PRO A 156 -9.84 2.03 3.92
C PRO A 156 -9.99 1.65 2.43
N TYR A 157 -9.18 2.25 1.56
CA TYR A 157 -9.28 2.15 0.10
C TYR A 157 -8.25 1.21 -0.52
N VAL A 158 -7.45 0.53 0.30
CA VAL A 158 -6.35 -0.32 -0.14
C VAL A 158 -6.64 -1.77 0.23
N ASN A 159 -7.29 -2.45 -0.71
CA ASN A 159 -7.85 -3.79 -0.57
C ASN A 159 -7.37 -4.69 -1.71
N ALA A 160 -7.45 -6.01 -1.53
CA ALA A 160 -7.21 -6.96 -2.61
C ALA A 160 -8.53 -7.45 -3.22
N PHE A 161 -8.52 -7.66 -4.53
CA PHE A 161 -9.64 -8.15 -5.33
C PHE A 161 -9.21 -9.35 -6.17
N PRO A 162 -10.10 -10.35 -6.38
CA PRO A 162 -9.75 -11.54 -7.14
C PRO A 162 -9.53 -11.26 -8.64
N THR A 163 -10.12 -10.18 -9.16
CA THR A 163 -9.95 -9.75 -10.55
C THR A 163 -9.98 -8.23 -10.65
N ARG A 164 -9.54 -7.69 -11.79
CA ARG A 164 -9.64 -6.27 -12.11
C ARG A 164 -11.10 -5.80 -12.20
N GLU A 165 -11.98 -6.60 -12.77
CA GLU A 165 -13.41 -6.28 -12.89
C GLU A 165 -14.06 -6.16 -11.50
N ALA A 166 -13.71 -7.04 -10.56
CA ALA A 166 -14.21 -6.97 -9.19
C ALA A 166 -13.73 -5.70 -8.45
N TYR A 167 -12.53 -5.21 -8.79
CA TYR A 167 -12.05 -3.91 -8.34
C TYR A 167 -12.85 -2.76 -8.97
N GLU A 168 -13.05 -2.78 -10.29
CA GLU A 168 -13.76 -1.71 -11.02
C GLU A 168 -15.21 -1.56 -10.53
N GLU A 169 -15.92 -2.68 -10.33
CA GLU A 169 -17.27 -2.67 -9.75
C GLU A 169 -17.32 -2.06 -8.34
N TRP A 170 -16.26 -2.24 -7.55
CA TRP A 170 -16.15 -1.64 -6.22
C TRP A 170 -15.81 -0.15 -6.30
N ASP A 171 -14.88 0.22 -7.17
CA ASP A 171 -14.41 1.60 -7.38
C ASP A 171 -15.56 2.50 -7.86
N GLU A 172 -16.34 2.06 -8.86
CA GLU A 172 -17.53 2.76 -9.36
C GLU A 172 -18.57 3.06 -8.27
N ARG A 173 -18.64 2.20 -7.24
CA ARG A 173 -19.58 2.33 -6.12
C ARG A 173 -19.00 3.11 -4.95
N THR A 174 -17.71 3.40 -4.97
CA THR A 174 -16.97 4.10 -3.91
C THR A 174 -16.68 5.52 -4.38
N ALA A 175 -17.74 6.28 -4.65
CA ALA A 175 -17.69 7.59 -5.32
C ALA A 175 -16.88 8.70 -4.61
N THR A 176 -16.45 8.48 -3.36
CA THR A 176 -15.60 9.43 -2.63
C THR A 176 -14.12 9.10 -2.72
N ALA A 177 -13.72 7.98 -3.30
CA ALA A 177 -12.33 7.57 -3.41
C ALA A 177 -11.75 7.88 -4.78
N ALA A 178 -10.46 8.19 -4.81
CA ALA A 178 -9.66 8.11 -6.03
C ALA A 178 -8.74 6.89 -5.88
N THR A 179 -8.96 5.86 -6.70
CA THR A 179 -8.15 4.64 -6.65
C THR A 179 -7.74 4.13 -8.04
N THR A 180 -6.69 3.31 -8.06
CA THR A 180 -6.23 2.58 -9.23
C THR A 180 -5.91 1.14 -8.85
N ALA A 181 -6.06 0.19 -9.78
CA ALA A 181 -5.68 -1.20 -9.55
C ALA A 181 -4.23 -1.45 -9.97
N LEU A 182 -3.43 -1.85 -8.99
CA LEU A 182 -2.07 -2.36 -9.13
C LEU A 182 -2.07 -3.89 -9.18
N THR A 183 -1.09 -4.45 -9.89
CA THR A 183 -0.67 -5.84 -9.72
C THR A 183 -0.07 -6.03 -8.32
N PRO A 184 -0.04 -7.27 -7.79
CA PRO A 184 0.62 -7.56 -6.51
C PRO A 184 2.09 -7.14 -6.47
N THR A 185 2.79 -7.27 -7.60
CA THR A 185 4.19 -6.85 -7.76
C THR A 185 4.34 -5.32 -7.69
N GLU A 186 3.49 -4.55 -8.38
CA GLU A 186 3.46 -3.09 -8.28
C GLU A 186 3.11 -2.62 -6.85
N ALA A 187 2.18 -3.30 -6.19
CA ALA A 187 1.81 -2.97 -4.81
C ALA A 187 2.97 -3.18 -3.84
N ILE A 188 3.72 -4.28 -3.96
CA ILE A 188 4.91 -4.51 -3.13
C ILE A 188 6.02 -3.53 -3.46
N ALA A 189 6.21 -3.17 -4.73
CA ALA A 189 7.15 -2.13 -5.12
C ALA A 189 6.84 -0.79 -4.43
N ALA A 190 5.57 -0.37 -4.48
CA ALA A 190 5.09 0.82 -3.80
C ALA A 190 5.30 0.74 -2.28
N ALA A 191 5.04 -0.41 -1.66
CA ALA A 191 5.25 -0.62 -0.24
C ALA A 191 6.74 -0.56 0.16
N ALA A 192 7.59 -1.26 -0.60
CA ALA A 192 9.05 -1.32 -0.39
C ALA A 192 9.66 0.09 -0.41
N ALA A 193 9.21 0.90 -1.37
CA ALA A 193 9.69 2.25 -1.53
C ALA A 193 9.22 3.22 -0.43
N ILE A 194 8.41 2.85 0.55
CA ILE A 194 8.24 3.73 1.72
C ILE A 194 9.25 3.38 2.83
N THR A 195 9.83 2.17 2.81
CA THR A 195 10.61 1.62 3.94
C THR A 195 12.11 1.64 3.78
N ASN A 196 12.64 1.94 2.58
CA ASN A 196 14.09 1.97 2.34
C ASN A 196 14.58 3.42 2.18
N PRO A 197 15.41 3.95 3.11
CA PRO A 197 15.94 5.30 3.06
C PRO A 197 17.18 5.47 2.16
N ASP A 198 17.83 4.38 1.72
CA ASP A 198 19.09 4.42 0.96
C ASP A 198 18.91 4.06 -0.53
N ARG A 199 18.07 4.82 -1.24
CA ARG A 199 18.20 4.94 -2.70
C ARG A 199 19.16 6.08 -3.06
#